data_AF-A0A967ITM8-F1
#
_entry.id   AF-A0A967ITM8-F1
#
_cell.length_a   1.000
_cell.length_b   1.000
_cell.length_c   1.000
_cell.angle_alpha   90.00
_cell.angle_beta   90.00
_cell.angle_gamma   90.00
#
_symmetry.space_group_name_H-M   'P 1'
#
loop_
_entity.id
_entity.type
_entity.pdbx_description
1 polymer ?
#
loop_
_entity_poly.entity_id
_entity_poly.type
_entity_poly.pdbx_seq_one_letter_code
_entity_poly.pdbx_strand_id
1 'polypeptide(L)'
;EEGEQLGVMDVDSALKAAEEQGLDLVEVSPNANPPVCRIMDYGKYKYQQSKRAAEAKKKQARVDVKEVKLRPKTDEHDYQFKV
;
A
#
# COMPACT_ATOMS: atom_id res chain seq x y z
N GLU A 1 3.23 10.75 15.97
CA GLU A 1 2.50 10.93 17.23
C GLU A 1 2.34 9.56 17.83
N GLU A 2 2.98 9.39 18.98
CA GLU A 2 3.39 8.13 19.57
C GLU A 2 2.17 7.27 19.86
N GLY A 3 2.17 6.04 19.33
CA GLY A 3 1.08 5.09 19.53
C GLY A 3 1.05 4.63 20.98
N GLU A 4 0.46 5.44 21.85
CA GLU A 4 0.23 5.11 23.25
C GLU A 4 -0.66 3.86 23.33
N GLN A 5 -0.18 2.86 24.04
CA GLN A 5 -0.92 1.62 24.25
C GLN A 5 -1.86 1.81 25.44
N LEU A 6 -3.14 2.04 25.15
CA LEU A 6 -4.18 2.13 26.16
C LEU A 6 -4.59 0.75 26.74
N GLY A 7 -3.95 -0.33 26.28
CA GLY A 7 -4.20 -1.70 26.71
C GLY A 7 -5.44 -2.33 26.08
N VAL A 8 -5.88 -3.44 26.66
CA VAL A 8 -7.12 -4.12 26.27
C VAL A 8 -8.28 -3.44 26.97
N MET A 9 -9.24 -2.93 26.20
CA MET A 9 -10.42 -2.24 26.72
C MET A 9 -11.67 -2.66 25.95
N ASP A 10 -12.83 -2.35 26.52
CA ASP A 10 -14.11 -2.56 25.86
C ASP A 10 -14.27 -1.63 24.64
N VAL A 11 -15.03 -2.11 23.65
CA VAL A 11 -15.28 -1.39 22.39
C VAL A 11 -15.94 -0.04 22.64
N ASP A 12 -16.87 0.05 23.58
CA ASP A 12 -17.57 1.30 23.92
C ASP A 12 -16.61 2.37 24.47
N SER A 13 -15.69 1.97 25.34
CA SER A 13 -14.65 2.88 25.87
C SER A 13 -13.70 3.34 24.76
N ALA A 14 -13.32 2.44 23.86
CA ALA A 14 -12.46 2.77 22.73
C ALA A 14 -13.14 3.72 21.73
N LEU A 15 -14.44 3.55 21.48
CA LEU A 15 -15.23 4.44 20.62
C LEU A 15 -15.32 5.83 21.22
N LYS A 16 -15.62 5.94 22.52
CA LYS A 16 -15.64 7.22 23.23
C LYS A 16 -14.30 7.95 23.17
N ALA A 17 -13.20 7.24 23.39
CA ALA A 17 -11.86 7.83 23.30
C ALA A 17 -11.54 8.35 21.90
N ALA A 18 -12.05 7.69 20.85
CA ALA A 18 -11.91 8.17 19.47
C ALA A 18 -12.77 9.42 19.21
N GLU A 19 -14.02 9.41 19.66
CA GLU A 19 -14.95 10.56 19.54
C GLU A 19 -14.45 11.80 20.28
N GLU A 20 -13.90 11.64 21.50
CA GLU A 20 -13.30 12.73 22.28
C GLU A 20 -12.14 13.41 21.55
N GLN A 21 -11.42 12.64 20.72
CA GLN A 21 -10.31 13.14 19.90
C GLN A 21 -10.76 13.60 18.50
N GLY A 22 -12.04 13.41 18.15
CA GLY A 22 -12.57 13.69 16.82
C GLY A 22 -11.96 12.81 15.72
N LEU A 23 -11.56 11.59 16.07
CA LEU A 23 -10.93 10.61 15.19
C LEU A 23 -11.78 9.33 15.08
N ASP A 24 -11.38 8.40 14.22
CA ASP A 24 -12.08 7.12 14.06
C ASP A 24 -11.37 6.00 14.83
N LEU A 25 -12.15 5.08 15.42
CA LEU A 25 -11.62 3.80 15.90
C LEU A 25 -11.51 2.82 14.72
N VAL A 26 -10.29 2.50 14.30
CA VAL A 26 -10.04 1.65 13.13
C VAL A 26 -9.42 0.31 13.54
N GLU A 27 -10.06 -0.79 13.17
CA GLU A 27 -9.51 -2.13 13.34
C GLU A 27 -8.34 -2.36 12.37
N VAL A 28 -7.12 -2.45 12.90
CA VAL A 28 -5.91 -2.66 12.08
C VAL A 28 -5.49 -4.12 12.00
N SER A 29 -5.82 -4.93 13.01
CA SER A 29 -5.57 -6.37 13.02
C SER A 29 -6.77 -7.11 13.60
N PRO A 30 -7.71 -7.56 12.75
CA PRO A 30 -8.88 -8.34 13.19
C PRO A 30 -8.51 -9.77 13.57
N ASN A 31 -7.36 -10.28 13.13
CA ASN A 31 -6.93 -11.67 13.36
C ASN A 31 -6.21 -11.88 14.70
N ALA A 32 -5.96 -10.81 15.46
CA ALA A 32 -5.34 -10.88 16.78
C ALA A 32 -6.37 -11.21 17.86
N ASN A 33 -5.94 -11.84 18.96
CA ASN A 33 -6.77 -12.09 20.14
C ASN A 33 -6.14 -11.39 21.35
N PRO A 34 -6.71 -10.25 21.81
CA PRO A 34 -7.88 -9.53 21.29
C PRO A 34 -7.57 -8.75 19.99
N PRO A 35 -8.60 -8.38 19.20
CA PRO A 35 -8.44 -7.55 18.01
C PRO A 35 -7.70 -6.24 18.32
N VAL A 36 -6.81 -5.83 17.42
CA VAL A 36 -6.05 -4.59 17.61
C VAL A 36 -6.71 -3.46 16.84
N CYS A 37 -7.21 -2.48 17.58
CA CYS A 37 -7.77 -1.24 17.07
C CYS A 37 -6.77 -0.09 17.25
N ARG A 38 -6.83 0.91 16.39
CA ARG A 38 -6.05 2.15 16.50
C ARG A 38 -6.94 3.34 16.21
N ILE A 39 -6.86 4.35 17.08
CA ILE A 39 -7.53 5.63 16.88
C ILE A 39 -6.76 6.42 15.81
N MET A 40 -7.39 6.70 14.66
CA MET A 40 -6.78 7.46 13.56
C MET A 40 -7.84 8.03 12.62
N ASP A 41 -7.46 9.03 11.82
CA ASP A 41 -8.28 9.48 10.69
C ASP A 41 -8.23 8.45 9.55
N TYR A 42 -9.35 7.76 9.33
CA TYR A 42 -9.44 6.71 8.32
C TYR A 42 -9.32 7.26 6.89
N GLY A 43 -9.86 8.46 6.64
CA GLY A 43 -9.80 9.12 5.33
C GLY A 43 -8.37 9.46 4.93
N LYS A 44 -7.63 10.10 5.84
CA LYS A 44 -6.21 10.42 5.67
C LYS A 44 -5.37 9.16 5.51
N TYR A 45 -5.64 8.12 6.29
CA TYR A 45 -4.96 6.83 6.16
C TYR A 45 -5.17 6.20 4.78
N LYS A 46 -6.41 6.14 4.30
CA LYS A 46 -6.75 5.60 2.97
C LYS A 46 -6.07 6.37 1.84
N TYR A 47 -6.01 7.70 1.95
CA TYR A 47 -5.29 8.55 1.00
C TYR A 47 -3.78 8.28 1.01
N GLN A 48 -3.17 8.15 2.19
CA GLN A 48 -1.74 7.84 2.29
C GLN A 48 -1.43 6.43 1.75
N GLN A 49 -2.30 5.46 2.00
CA GLN A 49 -2.15 4.11 1.46
C GLN A 49 -2.24 4.08 -0.08
N SER A 50 -3.23 4.77 -0.67
CA SER A 50 -3.36 4.85 -2.12
C SER A 50 -2.17 5.56 -2.76
N LYS A 51 -1.70 6.65 -2.15
CA LYS A 51 -0.50 7.38 -2.58
C LYS A 51 0.75 6.48 -2.53
N ARG A 52 0.98 5.80 -1.41
CA ARG A 52 2.11 4.85 -1.25
C ARG A 52 2.04 3.71 -2.27
N ALA A 53 0.87 3.14 -2.51
CA ALA A 53 0.67 2.08 -3.51
C ALA A 53 0.96 2.59 -4.93
N ALA A 54 0.52 3.81 -5.28
CA ALA A 54 0.81 4.42 -6.56
C ALA A 54 2.31 4.70 -6.75
N GLU A 55 2.97 5.21 -5.72
CA GLU A 55 4.43 5.42 -5.72
C GLU A 55 5.21 4.11 -5.85
N ALA A 56 4.78 3.06 -5.14
CA ALA A 56 5.37 1.73 -5.24
C ALA A 56 5.21 1.14 -6.65
N LYS A 57 4.01 1.24 -7.24
CA LYS A 57 3.74 0.79 -8.61
C LYS A 57 4.56 1.56 -9.65
N LYS A 58 4.75 2.86 -9.45
CA LYS A 58 5.60 3.69 -10.33
C LYS A 58 7.09 3.33 -10.21
N LYS A 59 7.56 3.00 -9.01
CA LYS A 59 8.94 2.58 -8.75
C LYS A 59 9.22 1.14 -9.16
N GLN A 60 8.18 0.31 -9.28
CA GLN A 60 8.32 -1.07 -9.74
C GLN A 60 8.86 -1.06 -11.17
N ALA A 61 10.05 -1.63 -11.36
CA ALA A 61 10.65 -1.78 -12.67
C ALA A 61 9.75 -2.67 -13.55
N ARG A 62 9.10 -2.06 -14.54
CA ARG A 62 8.35 -2.78 -15.56
C ARG A 62 9.34 -3.26 -16.62
N VAL A 63 9.72 -4.52 -16.54
CA VAL A 63 10.53 -5.19 -17.57
C VAL A 63 9.55 -5.70 -18.63
N ASP A 64 9.30 -4.89 -19.66
CA ASP A 64 8.63 -5.38 -20.87
C ASP A 64 9.67 -6.15 -21.70
N VAL A 65 9.52 -7.48 -21.77
CA VAL A 65 10.38 -8.34 -22.60
C VAL A 65 10.05 -8.07 -24.06
N LYS A 66 10.92 -7.35 -24.75
CA LYS A 66 10.84 -7.16 -26.21
C LYS A 66 11.51 -8.35 -26.89
N GLU A 67 10.71 -9.30 -27.37
CA GLU A 67 11.24 -10.41 -28.16
C GLU A 67 11.64 -9.93 -29.56
N VAL A 68 12.91 -10.09 -29.93
CA VAL A 68 13.41 -9.77 -31.28
C VAL A 68 13.27 -11.01 -32.16
N LYS A 69 12.35 -10.97 -33.14
CA LYS A 69 12.21 -12.03 -34.16
C LYS A 69 13.09 -11.72 -35.37
N LEU A 70 14.19 -12.45 -35.52
CA LEU A 70 15.06 -12.40 -36.70
C LEU A 70 14.59 -13.41 -37.75
N ARG A 71 14.63 -13.05 -39.04
CA ARG A 71 14.32 -13.95 -40.15
C ARG A 71 15.58 -14.21 -40.99
N PRO A 72 15.66 -15.31 -41.75
CA PRO A 72 16.84 -15.63 -42.56
C PRO A 72 17.17 -14.62 -43.68
N LYS A 73 16.25 -13.69 -43.99
CA LYS A 73 16.44 -12.61 -44.97
C LYS A 73 16.65 -11.23 -44.31
N THR A 74 16.96 -11.19 -43.02
CA THR A 74 17.24 -9.93 -42.33
C THR A 74 18.56 -9.36 -42.84
N ASP A 75 18.50 -8.13 -43.35
CA ASP A 75 19.65 -7.40 -43.91
C ASP A 75 20.65 -7.03 -42.79
N GLU A 76 21.93 -6.84 -43.12
CA GLU A 76 22.99 -6.65 -42.13
C GLU A 76 22.78 -5.37 -41.30
N HIS A 77 22.21 -4.34 -41.93
CA HIS A 77 21.78 -3.11 -41.27
C HIS A 77 20.69 -3.34 -40.20
N ASP A 78 19.77 -4.26 -40.49
CA ASP A 78 18.60 -4.54 -39.65
C ASP A 78 18.98 -5.46 -38.46
N TYR A 79 20.12 -6.17 -38.56
CA TYR A 79 20.76 -6.88 -37.44
C TYR A 79 21.47 -5.90 -36.49
N GLN A 80 22.25 -4.95 -37.02
CA GLN A 80 22.97 -3.97 -36.20
C GLN A 80 22.04 -3.03 -35.41
N PHE A 81 20.85 -2.74 -35.93
CA PHE A 81 19.87 -1.88 -35.27
C PHE A 81 19.03 -2.61 -34.20
N LYS A 82 18.96 -3.95 -34.26
CA LYS A 82 18.13 -4.78 -33.35
C LYS A 82 18.91 -5.44 -32.20
N VAL A 83 20.25 -5.44 -32.26
CA VAL A 83 21.16 -5.92 -31.20
C VAL A 83 21.34 -4.88 -30.10
#